data_AF-A0A0M9IKI1-F1
#
_entry.id   AF-A0A0M9IKI1-F1
#
_cell.length_a   1.000
_cell.length_b   1.000
_cell.length_c   1.000
_cell.angle_alpha   90.00
_cell.angle_beta   90.00
_cell.angle_gamma   90.00
#
_symmetry.space_group_name_H-M   'P 1'
#
loop_
_entity.id
_entity.type
_entity.pdbx_description
1 polymer ?
#
loop_
_entity_poly.entity_id
_entity_poly.type
_entity_poly.pdbx_seq_one_letter_code
_entity_poly.pdbx_strand_id
1 'polypeptide(L)'
;MAKNYAQDGKTIPLVNSGATDIQSGDPVVVGKLIAVAITDIPAGDTGDGFTEGVFLLPKVSADAVTAGAQVYLKDGKIQTDETDAVAAGIAWEDAPANTTVVEVKINV
;
A
#
# COMPACT_ATOMS: atom_id res chain seq x y z
N MET A 1 13.48 26.81 13.21
CA MET A 1 12.32 26.07 12.66
C MET A 1 12.11 26.50 11.22
N ALA A 2 11.99 25.56 10.29
CA ALA A 2 11.69 25.88 8.89
C ALA A 2 10.26 26.46 8.80
N LYS A 3 10.09 27.57 8.08
CA LYS A 3 8.79 28.27 7.98
C LYS A 3 7.77 27.55 7.09
N ASN A 4 8.21 26.53 6.37
CA ASN A 4 7.47 25.76 5.38
C ASN A 4 7.30 24.29 5.79
N TYR A 5 7.64 23.94 7.04
CA TYR A 5 7.36 22.60 7.54
C TYR A 5 5.85 22.44 7.76
N ALA A 6 5.24 21.49 7.04
CA ALA A 6 3.82 21.20 7.17
C ALA A 6 3.57 20.03 8.13
N GLN A 7 4.20 18.88 7.87
CA GLN A 7 4.03 17.66 8.66
C GLN A 7 5.14 16.64 8.39
N ASP A 8 5.23 15.61 9.24
CA ASP A 8 6.16 14.48 9.12
C ASP A 8 5.97 13.67 7.82
N GLY A 9 4.80 13.76 7.18
CA GLY A 9 4.51 13.04 5.94
C GLY A 9 4.24 11.55 6.11
N LYS A 10 3.85 11.12 7.32
CA LYS A 10 3.51 9.72 7.69
C LYS A 10 2.06 9.35 7.37
N THR A 11 1.23 10.33 7.07
CA THR A 11 -0.15 10.14 6.62
C THR A 11 -0.49 11.08 5.47
N ILE A 12 -1.49 10.69 4.70
CA ILE A 12 -2.05 11.48 3.60
C ILE A 12 -3.58 11.32 3.57
N PRO A 13 -4.34 12.38 3.24
CA PRO A 13 -5.77 12.24 3.00
C PRO A 13 -6.03 11.35 1.77
N LEU A 14 -6.92 10.39 1.94
CA LEU A 14 -7.43 9.49 0.91
C LEU A 14 -8.86 9.88 0.58
N VAL A 15 -9.07 10.40 -0.62
CA VAL A 15 -10.40 10.71 -1.15
C VAL A 15 -10.95 9.46 -1.83
N ASN A 16 -12.00 8.86 -1.27
CA ASN A 16 -12.66 7.72 -1.89
C ASN A 16 -13.61 8.19 -3.00
N SER A 17 -13.07 8.36 -4.21
CA SER A 17 -13.86 8.69 -5.40
C SER A 17 -14.50 7.47 -6.07
N GLY A 18 -14.34 6.28 -5.49
CA GLY A 18 -14.90 5.02 -5.97
C GLY A 18 -16.37 4.82 -5.62
N ALA A 19 -16.91 3.68 -6.03
CA ALA A 19 -18.29 3.27 -5.75
C ALA A 19 -18.44 2.37 -4.52
N THR A 20 -17.32 1.92 -3.94
CA THR A 20 -17.27 1.03 -2.79
C THR A 20 -16.38 1.61 -1.71
N ASP A 21 -16.62 1.19 -0.48
CA ASP A 21 -15.81 1.60 0.66
C ASP A 21 -14.37 1.10 0.50
N ILE A 22 -13.41 1.96 0.85
CA ILE A 22 -12.02 1.55 1.07
C ILE A 22 -11.96 1.04 2.50
N GLN A 23 -11.57 -0.22 2.71
CA GLN A 23 -11.55 -0.80 4.05
C GLN A 23 -10.23 -0.47 4.76
N SER A 24 -10.28 -0.47 6.09
CA SER A 24 -9.08 -0.39 6.92
C SER A 24 -8.05 -1.44 6.50
N GLY A 25 -6.82 -1.02 6.24
CA GLY A 25 -5.74 -1.89 5.79
C GLY A 25 -5.63 -2.04 4.26
N ASP A 26 -6.57 -1.51 3.48
CA ASP A 26 -6.48 -1.55 2.03
C ASP A 26 -5.34 -0.67 1.53
N PRO A 27 -4.46 -1.18 0.65
CA PRO A 27 -3.46 -0.37 -0.01
C PRO A 27 -4.07 0.41 -1.19
N VAL A 28 -3.90 1.72 -1.18
CA VAL A 28 -4.42 2.67 -2.16
C VAL A 28 -3.27 3.41 -2.85
N VAL A 29 -3.35 3.54 -4.17
CA VAL A 29 -2.39 4.34 -4.94
C VAL A 29 -2.81 5.80 -4.93
N VAL A 30 -1.92 6.68 -4.47
CA VAL A 30 -2.04 8.14 -4.59
C VAL A 30 -0.93 8.65 -5.50
N GLY A 31 -1.21 8.72 -6.80
CA GLY A 31 -0.21 9.07 -7.82
C GLY A 31 0.86 8.00 -7.95
N LYS A 32 2.00 8.20 -7.27
CA LYS A 32 3.11 7.22 -7.19
C LYS A 32 3.33 6.66 -5.78
N LEU A 33 2.56 7.13 -4.81
CA LEU A 33 2.68 6.78 -3.40
C LEU A 33 1.70 5.67 -3.07
N ILE A 34 2.11 4.71 -2.25
CA ILE A 34 1.19 3.77 -1.61
C ILE A 34 0.74 4.33 -0.27
N ALA A 35 -0.56 4.31 -0.01
CA ALA A 35 -1.13 4.68 1.26
C ALA A 35 -2.04 3.55 1.75
N VAL A 36 -1.90 3.15 3.01
CA VAL A 36 -2.74 2.10 3.61
C VAL A 36 -3.82 2.75 4.46
N ALA A 37 -5.09 2.52 4.15
CA ALA A 37 -6.20 3.16 4.85
C ALA A 37 -6.18 2.85 6.36
N ILE A 38 -6.30 3.88 7.19
CA ILE A 38 -6.23 3.75 8.66
C ILE A 38 -7.55 3.19 9.23
N THR A 39 -8.66 3.60 8.64
CA THR A 39 -10.02 3.16 8.98
C THR A 39 -10.80 2.94 7.70
N ASP A 40 -12.00 2.39 7.79
CA ASP A 40 -12.92 2.34 6.66
C ASP A 40 -13.24 3.76 6.18
N ILE A 41 -13.28 3.95 4.86
CA ILE A 41 -13.57 5.21 4.18
C ILE A 41 -14.75 4.96 3.23
N PRO A 42 -15.97 5.40 3.59
CA PRO A 42 -17.14 5.22 2.74
C PRO A 42 -16.96 5.85 1.35
N ALA A 43 -17.68 5.31 0.36
CA ALA A 43 -17.71 5.91 -0.98
C ALA A 43 -18.15 7.39 -0.92
N GLY A 44 -17.35 8.28 -1.50
CA GLY A 44 -17.57 9.73 -1.50
C GLY A 44 -16.94 10.48 -0.32
N ASP A 45 -16.44 9.78 0.70
CA ASP A 45 -15.82 10.39 1.87
C ASP A 45 -14.29 10.52 1.72
N THR A 46 -13.68 11.24 2.66
CA THR A 46 -12.23 11.35 2.80
C THR A 46 -11.81 10.81 4.16
N GLY A 47 -10.84 9.90 4.16
CA GLY A 47 -10.18 9.42 5.37
C GLY A 47 -8.68 9.66 5.29
N ASP A 48 -7.93 9.05 6.21
CA ASP A 48 -6.47 9.12 6.23
C ASP A 48 -5.86 7.75 5.89
N GLY A 49 -4.72 7.78 5.22
CA GLY A 49 -3.90 6.60 4.94
C GLY A 49 -2.48 6.77 5.45
N PHE A 50 -1.89 5.69 5.97
CA PHE A 50 -0.46 5.63 6.33
C PHE A 50 0.40 5.58 5.08
N THR A 51 1.46 6.39 5.03
CA THR A 51 2.41 6.48 3.92
C THR A 51 3.78 5.90 4.27
N GLU A 52 3.95 5.40 5.49
CA GLU A 52 5.16 4.73 5.95
C GLU A 52 4.77 3.61 6.91
N GLY A 53 5.54 2.53 6.91
CA GLY A 53 5.37 1.41 7.83
C GLY A 53 5.58 0.07 7.15
N VAL A 54 5.46 -1.01 7.92
CA VAL A 54 5.39 -2.39 7.42
C VAL A 54 3.95 -2.86 7.58
N PHE A 55 3.33 -3.28 6.49
CA PHE A 55 1.93 -3.72 6.47
C PHE A 55 1.82 -5.12 5.88
N LEU A 56 0.93 -5.93 6.45
CA LEU A 56 0.53 -7.22 5.88
C LEU A 56 -0.46 -6.95 4.75
N LEU A 57 -0.02 -7.06 3.50
CA LEU A 57 -0.82 -6.70 2.32
C LEU A 57 -1.20 -7.93 1.50
N PRO A 58 -2.37 -7.92 0.83
CA PRO A 58 -2.76 -8.99 -0.09
C PRO A 58 -1.74 -9.14 -1.21
N LYS A 59 -1.45 -10.37 -1.63
CA LYS A 59 -0.57 -10.64 -2.79
C LYS A 59 -1.21 -11.56 -3.82
N VAL A 60 -0.65 -11.59 -5.02
CA VAL A 60 -0.94 -12.62 -6.01
C VAL A 60 -0.47 -13.97 -5.45
N SER A 61 -1.40 -14.91 -5.30
CA SER A 61 -1.11 -16.17 -4.60
C SER A 61 -0.12 -17.05 -5.33
N ALA A 62 -0.08 -16.97 -6.67
CA ALA A 62 0.85 -17.73 -7.50
C ALA A 62 2.31 -17.29 -7.32
N ASP A 63 2.54 -16.03 -6.96
CA ASP A 63 3.89 -15.47 -6.85
C ASP A 63 4.58 -15.94 -5.57
N ALA A 64 5.84 -16.34 -5.68
CA ALA A 64 6.71 -16.50 -4.53
C ALA A 64 7.50 -15.19 -4.34
N VAL A 65 7.31 -14.53 -3.20
CA VAL A 65 8.03 -13.30 -2.84
C VAL A 65 9.11 -13.67 -1.83
N THR A 66 10.32 -13.16 -2.02
CA THR A 66 11.43 -13.36 -1.09
C THR A 66 11.68 -12.09 -0.30
N ALA A 67 12.11 -12.23 0.95
CA ALA A 67 12.45 -11.11 1.81
C ALA A 67 13.50 -10.21 1.14
N GLY A 68 13.29 -8.90 1.18
CA GLY A 68 14.15 -7.91 0.53
C GLY A 68 13.86 -7.67 -0.96
N ALA A 69 12.94 -8.42 -1.58
CA ALA A 69 12.55 -8.18 -2.97
C ALA A 69 11.78 -6.85 -3.12
N GLN A 70 12.05 -6.12 -4.20
CA GLN A 70 11.18 -5.04 -4.66
C GLN A 70 9.83 -5.63 -5.07
N VAL A 71 8.76 -5.03 -4.58
CA VAL A 71 7.39 -5.44 -4.91
C VAL A 71 6.56 -4.26 -5.42
N TYR A 72 5.51 -4.61 -6.15
CA TYR A 72 4.63 -3.67 -6.83
C TYR A 72 3.17 -3.94 -6.47
N LEU A 73 2.36 -2.89 -6.41
CA LEU A 73 0.92 -2.97 -6.19
C LEU A 73 0.19 -2.79 -7.53
N LYS A 74 -0.72 -3.72 -7.81
CA LYS A 74 -1.65 -3.63 -8.94
C LYS A 74 -2.94 -4.33 -8.57
N ASP A 75 -4.07 -3.69 -8.88
CA ASP A 75 -5.42 -4.19 -8.58
C ASP A 75 -5.59 -4.65 -7.11
N GLY A 76 -5.02 -3.88 -6.18
CA GLY A 76 -5.10 -4.15 -4.73
C GLY A 76 -4.24 -5.31 -4.24
N LYS A 77 -3.35 -5.88 -5.09
CA LYS A 77 -2.49 -7.00 -4.74
C LYS A 77 -1.03 -6.72 -5.02
N ILE A 78 -0.20 -7.13 -4.08
CA ILE A 78 1.26 -7.15 -4.18
C ILE A 78 1.70 -8.27 -5.14
N GLN A 79 2.66 -7.95 -6.00
CA GLN A 79 3.28 -8.88 -6.94
C GLN A 79 4.73 -8.47 -7.24
N THR A 80 5.46 -9.34 -7.93
CA THR A 80 6.85 -9.05 -8.36
C THR A 80 6.96 -8.49 -9.77
N ASP A 81 5.87 -8.51 -10.56
CA ASP A 81 5.80 -7.90 -11.89
C ASP A 81 5.55 -6.38 -11.79
N GLU A 82 6.38 -5.61 -12.48
CA GLU A 82 6.29 -4.15 -12.55
C GLU A 82 5.25 -3.68 -13.59
N THR A 83 4.87 -4.55 -14.54
CA THR A 83 4.09 -4.17 -15.71
C THR A 83 2.72 -3.58 -15.32
N ASP A 84 2.52 -2.30 -15.64
CA ASP A 84 1.33 -1.52 -15.29
C ASP A 84 1.02 -1.54 -13.77
N ALA A 85 2.07 -1.64 -12.95
CA ALA A 85 1.99 -1.66 -11.50
C ALA A 85 2.72 -0.43 -10.90
N VAL A 86 2.41 -0.12 -9.63
CA VAL A 86 3.06 0.96 -8.89
C VAL A 86 4.05 0.37 -7.91
N ALA A 87 5.28 0.89 -7.86
CA ALA A 87 6.27 0.48 -6.87
C ALA A 87 5.71 0.61 -5.46
N ALA A 88 5.59 -0.50 -4.75
CA ALA A 88 4.95 -0.55 -3.45
C ALA A 88 5.95 -0.44 -2.31
N GLY A 89 7.11 -1.09 -2.47
CA GLY A 89 8.18 -1.06 -1.48
C GLY A 89 8.96 -2.37 -1.47
N ILE A 90 9.41 -2.78 -0.28
CA ILE A 90 10.28 -3.96 -0.10
C ILE A 90 9.56 -5.02 0.74
N ALA A 91 9.61 -6.27 0.31
CA ALA A 91 9.11 -7.40 1.08
C ALA A 91 9.88 -7.56 2.40
N TRP A 92 9.17 -7.67 3.51
CA TRP A 92 9.74 -7.76 4.86
C TRP A 92 9.90 -9.19 5.36
N GLU A 93 9.33 -10.15 4.64
CA GLU A 93 9.39 -11.58 4.91
C GLU A 93 9.42 -12.40 3.60
N ASP A 94 9.72 -13.70 3.72
CA ASP A 94 9.47 -14.66 2.65
C ASP A 94 7.98 -15.03 2.61
N ALA A 95 7.34 -14.88 1.45
CA ALA A 95 5.97 -15.30 1.22
C ALA A 95 5.91 -16.30 0.05
N PRO A 96 5.89 -17.62 0.32
CA PRO A 96 5.92 -18.64 -0.73
C PRO A 96 4.63 -18.62 -1.56
N ALA A 97 4.68 -19.26 -2.74
CA ALA A 97 3.49 -19.50 -3.54
C ALA A 97 2.40 -20.21 -2.71
N ASN A 98 1.14 -19.92 -3.03
CA ASN A 98 -0.07 -20.35 -2.32
C ASN A 98 -0.34 -19.68 -0.98
N THR A 99 0.44 -18.66 -0.60
CA THR A 99 0.05 -17.69 0.45
C THR A 99 -0.64 -16.49 -0.19
N THR A 100 -1.52 -15.81 0.56
CA THR A 100 -2.36 -14.71 0.04
C THR A 100 -1.95 -13.34 0.55
N VAL A 101 -0.96 -13.26 1.44
CA VAL A 101 -0.48 -12.03 2.05
C VAL A 101 1.05 -12.02 2.12
N VAL A 102 1.63 -10.82 2.26
CA VAL A 102 3.05 -10.61 2.53
C VAL A 102 3.24 -9.30 3.30
N GLU A 103 4.15 -9.30 4.28
CA GLU A 103 4.59 -8.06 4.92
C GLU A 103 5.41 -7.19 3.96
N VAL A 104 5.05 -5.92 3.80
CA VAL A 104 5.74 -4.97 2.91
C VAL A 104 6.06 -3.69 3.67
N LYS A 105 7.34 -3.31 3.66
CA LYS A 105 7.76 -1.94 4.00
C LYS A 105 7.42 -1.03 2.83
N ILE A 106 6.41 -0.17 2.99
CA ILE A 106 5.90 0.66 1.89
C ILE A 106 6.79 1.89 1.62
N ASN A 107 6.80 2.36 0.37
CA ASN A 107 7.45 3.59 -0.09
C ASN A 107 8.94 3.72 0.28
N VAL A 108 9.72 2.67 -0.05
CA VAL A 108 11.19 2.63 0.13
C VAL A 108 11.91 3.19 -1.09
#